data_AF-A0A7C6IZL4-F1
#
_entry.id   AF-A0A7C6IZL4-F1
#
_cell.length_a   1.000
_cell.length_b   1.000
_cell.length_c   1.000
_cell.angle_alpha   90.00
_cell.angle_beta   90.00
_cell.angle_gamma   90.00
#
_symmetry.space_group_name_H-M   'P 1'
#
loop_
_entity.id
_entity.type
_entity.pdbx_description
1 polymer ?
#
loop_
_entity_poly.entity_id
_entity_poly.type
_entity_poly.pdbx_seq_one_letter_code
_entity_poly.pdbx_strand_id
1 'polypeptide(L)'
;MYIVIKKDIVIRECNVVQEFINIFEVSKVQILSWILAFLIIHKPANIAIEKLLIVYKPKDKDGNVKMDNKAGRFIGTIERSIMLIFLSIGQYSAIGLVLTAKSIARYDRISKERAFAEYYLLGTLISTLVVIIVSFLV
;
A
#
# COMPACT_ATOMS: atom_id res chain seq x y z
N MET A 1 5.18 -16.10 59.28
CA MET A 1 6.02 -16.96 58.43
C MET A 1 5.05 -17.91 57.72
N TYR A 2 4.59 -17.73 56.48
CA TYR A 2 5.23 -17.38 55.20
C TYR A 2 4.48 -16.20 54.53
N ILE A 3 5.17 -15.09 54.23
CA ILE A 3 5.75 -14.70 52.93
C ILE A 3 4.73 -14.06 51.96
N VAL A 4 4.85 -12.73 51.91
CA VAL A 4 4.47 -11.78 50.86
C VAL A 4 5.04 -12.21 49.52
N ILE A 5 4.23 -12.31 48.46
CA ILE A 5 4.62 -11.95 47.09
C ILE A 5 3.41 -11.34 46.39
N LYS A 6 3.25 -10.03 46.56
CA LYS A 6 2.53 -9.17 45.62
C LYS A 6 3.37 -9.22 44.33
N LYS A 7 2.93 -10.03 43.36
CA LYS A 7 3.66 -10.21 42.11
C LYS A 7 3.62 -8.88 41.36
N ASP A 8 4.77 -8.19 41.36
CA ASP A 8 5.11 -7.06 40.52
C ASP A 8 4.84 -7.38 39.04
N ILE A 9 3.60 -7.17 38.62
CA ILE A 9 3.27 -6.90 37.22
C ILE A 9 3.56 -5.41 37.03
N VAL A 10 4.84 -5.05 37.21
CA VAL A 10 5.37 -3.84 36.58
C VAL A 10 5.31 -4.16 35.10
N ILE A 11 4.32 -3.57 34.44
CA ILE A 11 4.25 -3.48 32.99
C ILE A 11 5.62 -2.91 32.59
N ARG A 12 6.53 -3.77 32.12
CA ARG A 12 7.71 -3.35 31.37
C ARG A 12 7.16 -2.71 30.12
N GLU A 13 6.82 -1.43 30.22
CA GLU A 13 6.66 -0.59 29.05
C GLU A 13 7.95 -0.74 28.23
N CYS A 14 7.80 -0.98 26.93
CA CYS A 14 8.87 -1.29 25.99
C CYS A 14 10.02 -0.25 26.02
N ASN A 15 10.99 -0.40 26.93
CA ASN A 15 12.20 0.44 26.96
C ASN A 15 12.96 0.39 25.63
N VAL A 16 12.97 -0.77 24.97
CA VAL A 16 13.66 -0.95 23.68
C VAL A 16 13.07 -0.03 22.60
N VAL A 17 11.75 0.17 22.59
CA VAL A 17 11.09 1.03 21.60
C VAL A 17 11.36 2.50 21.91
N GLN A 18 11.35 2.89 23.18
CA GLN A 18 11.68 4.27 23.58
C GLN A 18 13.16 4.60 23.33
N GLU A 19 14.08 3.66 23.57
CA GLU A 19 15.51 3.80 23.28
C GLU A 19 15.76 3.92 21.77
N PHE A 20 15.11 3.10 20.94
CA PHE A 20 15.18 3.23 19.48
C PHE A 20 14.67 4.61 19.01
N ILE A 21 13.53 5.07 19.52
CA ILE A 21 12.97 6.38 19.14
C ILE A 21 13.93 7.53 19.48
N ASN A 22 14.57 7.46 20.65
CA ASN A 22 15.53 8.47 21.09
C ASN A 22 16.85 8.42 20.30
N ILE A 23 17.30 7.24 19.86
CA ILE A 23 18.53 7.09 19.05
C ILE A 23 18.36 7.68 17.64
N PHE A 24 17.17 7.54 17.05
CA PHE A 24 16.90 8.00 15.68
C PHE A 24 16.29 9.42 15.61
N GLU A 25 16.15 10.12 16.74
CA GLU A 25 15.48 11.44 16.85
C GLU A 25 14.10 11.51 16.15
N VAL A 26 13.44 10.37 15.96
CA VAL A 26 12.18 10.32 15.20
C VAL A 26 11.06 10.82 16.09
N SER A 27 10.33 11.82 15.63
CA SER A 27 9.18 12.33 16.39
C SER A 27 8.10 11.25 16.49
N LYS A 28 7.48 11.12 17.67
CA LYS A 28 6.31 10.24 17.87
C LYS A 28 5.19 10.53 16.85
N VAL A 29 5.09 11.78 16.40
CA VAL A 29 4.14 12.22 15.36
C VAL A 29 4.47 11.59 14.01
N GLN A 30 5.74 11.53 13.62
CA GLN A 30 6.16 10.92 12.35
C GLN A 30 5.87 9.42 12.32
N ILE A 31 6.14 8.70 13.42
CA ILE A 31 5.82 7.27 13.51
C ILE A 31 4.31 7.04 13.38
N LEU A 32 3.49 7.88 14.03
CA LEU A 32 2.04 7.82 13.92
C LEU A 32 1.56 8.09 12.49
N SER A 33 2.12 9.10 11.83
CA SER A 33 1.88 9.42 10.42
C SER A 33 2.18 8.25 9.48
N TRP A 34 3.33 7.60 9.64
CA TRP A 34 3.71 6.42 8.86
C TRP A 34 2.73 5.25 9.06
N ILE A 35 2.33 4.97 10.31
CA ILE A 35 1.34 3.92 10.61
C ILE A 35 0.00 4.25 9.93
N LEU A 36 -0.45 5.50 10.03
CA LEU A 36 -1.69 5.96 9.40
C LEU A 36 -1.62 5.83 7.88
N ALA A 37 -0.51 6.22 7.27
CA ALA A 37 -0.28 6.12 5.83
C ALA A 37 -0.36 4.66 5.36
N PHE A 38 0.35 3.74 6.01
CA PHE A 38 0.27 2.32 5.68
C PHE A 38 -1.14 1.75 5.86
N LEU A 39 -1.88 2.18 6.89
CA LEU A 39 -3.26 1.73 7.12
C LEU A 39 -4.20 2.14 5.98
N ILE A 40 -4.08 3.38 5.49
CA ILE A 40 -4.88 3.91 4.37
C ILE A 40 -4.55 3.18 3.07
N ILE A 41 -3.27 2.90 2.83
CA ILE A 41 -2.84 2.28 1.58
C ILE A 41 -3.24 0.80 1.53
N HIS A 42 -3.39 0.10 2.66
CA HIS A 42 -3.49 -1.36 2.62
C HIS A 42 -4.80 -1.91 2.03
N LYS A 43 -5.88 -1.93 2.83
CA LYS A 43 -7.19 -2.46 2.43
C LYS A 43 -8.18 -1.41 1.92
N PRO A 44 -8.31 -0.21 2.53
CA PRO A 44 -9.38 0.70 2.13
C PRO A 44 -9.13 1.25 0.72
N ALA A 45 -7.88 1.58 0.38
CA ALA A 45 -7.54 1.98 -0.98
C ALA A 45 -7.73 0.86 -2.03
N ASN A 46 -7.47 -0.41 -1.69
CA ASN A 46 -7.75 -1.53 -2.60
C ASN A 46 -9.25 -1.64 -2.92
N ILE A 47 -10.09 -1.58 -1.89
CA ILE A 47 -11.55 -1.67 -2.04
C ILE A 47 -12.09 -0.44 -2.78
N ALA A 48 -11.58 0.75 -2.48
CA ALA A 48 -11.98 1.99 -3.13
C ALA A 48 -11.69 1.97 -4.63
N ILE A 49 -10.48 1.59 -5.03
CA ILE A 49 -10.08 1.49 -6.44
C ILE A 49 -10.91 0.42 -7.16
N GLU A 50 -11.09 -0.75 -6.54
CA GLU A 50 -11.89 -1.83 -7.13
C GLU A 50 -13.36 -1.42 -7.34
N LYS A 51 -13.96 -0.71 -6.38
CA LYS A 51 -15.34 -0.19 -6.52
C LYS A 51 -15.45 0.90 -7.57
N LEU A 52 -14.51 1.83 -7.61
CA LEU A 52 -14.50 2.95 -8.55
C LEU A 52 -14.40 2.46 -10.00
N LEU A 53 -13.64 1.39 -10.22
CA LEU A 53 -13.35 0.85 -11.55
C LEU A 53 -14.24 -0.32 -11.96
N ILE A 54 -15.25 -0.66 -11.15
CA ILE A 54 -16.12 -1.83 -11.41
C ILE A 54 -16.84 -1.71 -12.77
N VAL A 55 -17.16 -0.49 -13.20
CA VAL A 55 -17.82 -0.17 -14.48
C VAL A 55 -16.90 -0.45 -15.68
N TYR A 56 -15.59 -0.32 -15.49
CA TYR A 56 -14.57 -0.50 -16.53
C TYR A 56 -13.96 -1.90 -16.53
N LYS A 57 -14.36 -2.77 -15.58
CA LYS A 57 -13.79 -4.11 -15.45
C LYS A 57 -14.15 -4.95 -16.68
N PRO A 58 -13.16 -5.54 -17.39
CA PRO A 58 -13.42 -6.28 -18.61
C PRO A 58 -14.32 -7.50 -18.34
N LYS A 59 -15.36 -7.63 -19.17
CA LYS A 59 -16.26 -8.79 -19.18
C LYS A 59 -15.67 -9.90 -20.07
N ASP A 60 -15.92 -11.14 -19.69
CA ASP A 60 -15.59 -12.32 -20.47
C ASP A 60 -16.60 -12.52 -21.62
N LYS A 61 -16.32 -13.47 -22.51
CA LYS A 61 -17.16 -13.78 -23.68
C LYS A 61 -18.60 -14.16 -23.30
N ASP A 62 -18.82 -14.71 -22.11
CA ASP A 62 -20.13 -15.05 -21.57
C ASP A 62 -20.82 -13.88 -20.82
N GLY A 63 -20.26 -12.66 -20.92
CA GLY A 63 -20.76 -11.48 -20.20
C GLY A 63 -20.43 -11.44 -18.70
N ASN A 64 -19.80 -12.50 -18.17
CA ASN A 64 -19.36 -12.58 -16.79
C ASN A 64 -18.16 -11.66 -16.53
N VAL A 65 -18.13 -10.97 -15.38
CA VAL A 65 -16.98 -10.14 -15.01
C VAL A 65 -15.75 -11.04 -14.82
N LYS A 66 -14.66 -10.81 -15.55
CA LYS A 66 -13.41 -11.58 -15.34
C LYS A 66 -12.97 -11.35 -13.89
N MET A 67 -12.96 -12.42 -13.11
CA MET A 67 -12.66 -12.36 -11.68
C MET A 67 -11.21 -11.95 -11.48
N ASP A 68 -10.97 -10.97 -10.62
CA ASP A 68 -9.61 -10.49 -10.38
C ASP A 68 -8.86 -11.51 -9.51
N ASN A 69 -7.68 -11.92 -9.96
CA ASN A 69 -6.87 -12.89 -9.22
C ASN A 69 -6.42 -12.27 -7.90
N LYS A 70 -6.47 -13.02 -6.79
CA LYS A 70 -5.95 -12.59 -5.47
C LYS A 70 -4.53 -12.00 -5.57
N ALA A 71 -3.71 -12.52 -6.49
CA ALA A 71 -2.38 -12.02 -6.80
C ALA A 71 -2.36 -10.57 -7.31
N GLY A 72 -3.32 -10.14 -8.14
CA GLY A 72 -3.40 -8.77 -8.65
C GLY A 72 -3.59 -7.74 -7.54
N ARG A 73 -4.49 -8.01 -6.60
CA ARG A 73 -4.72 -7.17 -5.42
C ARG A 73 -3.50 -7.09 -4.51
N PHE A 74 -2.78 -8.20 -4.33
CA PHE A 74 -1.55 -8.23 -3.53
C PHE A 74 -0.42 -7.43 -4.20
N ILE A 75 -0.22 -7.61 -5.51
CA ILE A 75 0.75 -6.82 -6.30
C ILE A 75 0.47 -5.32 -6.12
N GLY A 76 -0.80 -4.90 -6.23
CA GLY A 76 -1.17 -3.49 -6.05
C GLY A 76 -0.87 -2.95 -4.64
N THR A 77 -0.99 -3.76 -3.59
CA THR A 77 -0.57 -3.35 -2.24
C THR A 77 0.94 -3.19 -2.14
N ILE A 78 1.71 -4.15 -2.64
CA ILE A 78 3.18 -4.10 -2.60
C ILE A 78 3.72 -2.92 -3.39
N GLU A 79 3.19 -2.69 -4.60
CA GLU A 79 3.56 -1.55 -5.44
C GLU A 79 3.35 -0.21 -4.71
N ARG A 80 2.19 -0.03 -4.06
CA ARG A 80 1.91 1.22 -3.34
C ARG A 80 2.80 1.40 -2.12
N SER A 81 3.16 0.33 -1.41
CA SER A 81 4.15 0.38 -0.32
C SER A 81 5.53 0.81 -0.84
N ILE A 82 5.98 0.24 -1.96
CA ILE A 82 7.26 0.62 -2.59
C ILE A 82 7.22 2.07 -3.05
N MET A 83 6.13 2.50 -3.71
CA MET A 83 5.96 3.88 -4.17
C MET A 83 5.96 4.87 -3.01
N LEU A 84 5.29 4.57 -1.89
CA LEU A 84 5.29 5.44 -0.71
C LEU A 84 6.72 5.60 -0.18
N ILE A 85 7.47 4.50 -0.02
CA ILE A 85 8.85 4.53 0.46
C ILE A 85 9.71 5.40 -0.46
N PHE A 86 9.65 5.17 -1.78
CA PHE A 86 10.42 5.95 -2.75
C PHE A 86 10.04 7.42 -2.78
N LEU A 87 8.78 7.76 -2.58
CA LEU A 87 8.34 9.15 -2.51
C LEU A 87 8.89 9.83 -1.25
N SER A 88 8.86 9.15 -0.09
CA SER A 88 9.39 9.68 1.18
C SER A 88 10.90 9.91 1.17
N ILE A 89 11.66 9.15 0.39
CA ILE A 89 13.11 9.38 0.19
C ILE A 89 13.42 10.31 -1.01
N GLY A 90 12.39 10.89 -1.65
CA GLY A 90 12.54 11.80 -2.79
C GLY A 90 12.98 11.15 -4.11
N GLN A 91 12.89 9.82 -4.23
CA GLN A 91 13.32 9.05 -5.41
C GLN A 91 12.18 8.88 -6.43
N TYR A 92 11.74 9.98 -7.04
CA TYR A 92 10.62 9.97 -7.99
C TYR A 92 10.88 9.10 -9.24
N SER A 93 12.14 9.04 -9.71
CA SER A 93 12.53 8.20 -10.85
C SER A 93 12.31 6.71 -10.59
N ALA A 94 12.52 6.26 -9.35
CA ALA A 94 12.35 4.85 -8.98
C ALA A 94 10.86 4.43 -9.03
N ILE A 95 9.94 5.35 -8.77
CA ILE A 95 8.50 5.13 -8.94
C ILE A 95 8.18 4.88 -10.42
N GLY A 96 8.77 5.66 -11.33
CA GLY A 96 8.65 5.45 -12.78
C GLY A 96 9.13 4.06 -13.21
N LEU A 97 10.22 3.55 -12.62
CA LEU A 97 10.70 2.18 -12.88
C LEU A 97 9.72 1.12 -12.41
N VAL A 98 9.13 1.28 -11.21
CA VAL A 98 8.13 0.35 -10.67
C VAL A 98 6.89 0.29 -11.58
N LEU A 99 6.37 1.44 -12.00
CA LEU A 99 5.21 1.53 -12.89
C LEU A 99 5.50 0.94 -14.29
N THR A 100 6.70 1.18 -14.80
CA THR A 100 7.18 0.60 -16.06
C THR A 100 7.28 -0.91 -15.95
N ALA A 101 7.91 -1.44 -14.91
CA ALA A 101 8.06 -2.88 -14.67
C ALA A 101 6.70 -3.59 -14.58
N LYS A 102 5.74 -2.99 -13.88
CA LYS A 102 4.35 -3.48 -13.81
C LYS A 102 3.70 -3.56 -15.19
N SER A 103 3.93 -2.54 -16.03
CA SER A 103 3.33 -2.43 -17.36
C SER A 103 3.97 -3.40 -18.35
N ILE A 104 5.29 -3.60 -18.28
CA ILE A 104 6.01 -4.60 -19.08
C ILE A 104 5.50 -6.01 -18.74
N ALA A 105 5.35 -6.33 -17.45
CA ALA A 105 4.86 -7.64 -17.01
C ALA A 105 3.44 -7.97 -17.52
N ARG A 106 2.64 -6.95 -17.87
CA ARG A 106 1.27 -7.12 -18.40
C ARG A 106 1.11 -6.67 -19.85
N TYR A 107 2.22 -6.38 -20.54
CA TYR A 107 2.21 -5.76 -21.86
C TYR A 107 1.40 -6.55 -22.89
N ASP A 108 1.53 -7.88 -22.90
CA ASP A 108 0.82 -8.75 -23.85
C ASP A 108 -0.71 -8.53 -23.82
N ARG A 109 -1.30 -8.45 -22.62
CA ARG A 109 -2.73 -8.22 -22.46
C ARG A 109 -3.13 -6.78 -22.72
N ILE A 110 -2.30 -5.82 -22.28
CA ILE A 110 -2.52 -4.39 -22.55
C ILE A 110 -2.56 -4.14 -24.07
N SER A 111 -1.70 -4.80 -24.83
CA SER A 111 -1.63 -4.64 -26.29
C SER A 111 -2.78 -5.33 -27.04
N LYS A 112 -3.35 -6.41 -26.49
CA LYS A 112 -4.36 -7.24 -27.18
C LYS A 112 -5.80 -6.93 -26.78
N GLU A 113 -6.02 -6.49 -25.54
CA GLU A 113 -7.35 -6.28 -24.96
C GLU A 113 -7.55 -4.81 -24.57
N ARG A 114 -8.23 -4.01 -25.42
CA ARG A 114 -8.46 -2.57 -25.18
C ARG A 114 -9.15 -2.28 -23.85
N ALA A 115 -10.22 -3.01 -23.52
CA ALA A 115 -10.93 -2.84 -22.25
C ALA A 115 -10.05 -3.14 -21.03
N PHE A 116 -9.15 -4.12 -21.15
CA PHE A 116 -8.17 -4.41 -20.10
C PHE A 116 -7.12 -3.30 -19.99
N ALA A 117 -6.65 -2.74 -21.11
CA ALA A 117 -5.71 -1.63 -21.13
C ALA A 117 -6.30 -0.38 -20.42
N GLU A 118 -7.54 -0.02 -20.73
CA GLU A 118 -8.24 1.11 -20.10
C GLU A 118 -8.42 0.89 -18.59
N TYR A 119 -8.89 -0.30 -18.18
CA TYR A 119 -9.01 -0.68 -16.77
C TYR A 119 -7.66 -0.63 -16.03
N TYR A 120 -6.61 -1.16 -16.65
CA TYR A 120 -5.27 -1.20 -16.07
C TYR A 120 -4.65 0.20 -15.92
N LEU A 121 -4.80 1.05 -16.94
CA LEU A 121 -4.29 2.43 -16.93
C LEU A 121 -5.00 3.25 -15.86
N LEU A 122 -6.34 3.22 -15.83
CA LEU A 122 -7.12 3.91 -14.79
C LEU A 122 -6.76 3.42 -13.39
N GLY A 123 -6.66 2.09 -13.20
CA GLY A 123 -6.25 1.49 -11.94
C GLY A 123 -4.88 1.97 -11.46
N THR A 124 -3.91 2.03 -12.36
CA THR A 124 -2.55 2.45 -12.03
C THR A 124 -2.49 3.94 -11.72
N LEU A 125 -3.14 4.80 -12.53
CA LEU A 125 -3.16 6.24 -12.30
C LEU A 125 -3.84 6.62 -10.98
N ILE A 126 -4.99 6.02 -10.67
CA ILE A 126 -5.72 6.29 -9.42
C ILE A 126 -4.92 5.77 -8.22
N SER A 127 -4.32 4.59 -8.34
CA SER A 127 -3.43 4.03 -7.31
C SER A 127 -2.25 4.97 -7.00
N THR A 128 -1.58 5.48 -8.04
CA THR A 128 -0.47 6.43 -7.89
C THR A 128 -0.94 7.74 -7.26
N LEU A 129 -2.11 8.27 -7.68
CA LEU A 129 -2.69 9.47 -7.09
C LEU A 129 -2.98 9.30 -5.59
N VAL A 130 -3.54 8.15 -5.18
CA VAL A 130 -3.78 7.86 -3.76
C VAL A 130 -2.47 7.88 -2.97
N VAL A 131 -1.39 7.29 -3.50
CA VAL A 131 -0.09 7.30 -2.81
C VAL A 131 0.48 8.70 -2.69
N ILE A 132 0.37 9.53 -3.72
CA ILE A 132 0.79 10.93 -3.68
C ILE A 132 0.00 11.73 -2.63
N ILE A 133 -1.30 11.50 -2.50
CA ILE A 133 -2.11 12.17 -1.48
C ILE A 133 -1.69 11.71 -0.08
N VAL A 134 -1.51 10.40 0.11
CA VAL A 134 -1.15 9.81 1.40
C VAL A 134 0.25 10.21 1.83
N SER A 135 1.19 10.38 0.91
CA SER A 135 2.56 10.76 1.25
C SER A 135 2.67 12.14 1.88
N PHE A 136 1.72 13.06 1.65
CA PHE A 136 1.73 14.35 2.34
C PHE A 136 1.49 14.24 3.85
N LEU A 137 1.00 13.08 4.33
CA LEU A 137 0.85 12.81 5.76
C LEU A 137 2.18 12.41 6.42
N VAL A 138 3.15 11.96 5.62
CA VAL A 138 4.41 11.33 6.02
C VAL A 138 5.56 12.32 5.92
#